data_AF-A0AAE3J251-F1
#
_entry.id   AF-A0AAE3J251-F1
#
_cell.length_a   1.000
_cell.length_b   1.000
_cell.length_c   1.000
_cell.angle_alpha   90.00
_cell.angle_beta   90.00
_cell.angle_gamma   90.00
#
_symmetry.space_group_name_H-M   'P 1'
#
loop_
_entity.id
_entity.type
_entity.pdbx_description
1 polymer ?
#
loop_
_entity_poly.entity_id
_entity_poly.type
_entity_poly.pdbx_seq_one_letter_code
_entity_poly.pdbx_strand_id
1 'polypeptide(L)'
;MQFNFPEGRKPQGPIPVEEGNVYKSKNTHKTVAWVVLSVVGRAAHLVGIDAEGQITSTQSYNLHALENRALFGRVDLSALEFDIVPAEEPTHE
;
A
#
# COMPACT_ATOMS: atom_id res chain seq x y z
N MET A 1 -7.51 -15.45 14.14
CA MET A 1 -8.11 -15.18 12.82
C MET A 1 -7.19 -15.77 11.77
N GLN A 2 -7.74 -16.51 10.79
CA GLN A 2 -6.96 -17.20 9.77
C GLN A 2 -7.17 -16.50 8.42
N PHE A 3 -6.09 -16.02 7.81
CA PHE A 3 -6.14 -15.37 6.51
C PHE A 3 -6.23 -16.42 5.41
N ASN A 4 -7.28 -16.37 4.60
CA ASN A 4 -7.39 -17.16 3.38
C ASN A 4 -6.56 -16.46 2.28
N PHE A 5 -5.49 -17.11 1.82
CA PHE A 5 -4.78 -16.68 0.62
C PHE A 5 -5.50 -17.27 -0.60
N PRO A 6 -6.21 -16.47 -1.43
CA PRO A 6 -6.79 -16.99 -2.68
C PRO A 6 -5.65 -17.46 -3.59
N GLU A 7 -5.85 -18.60 -4.25
CA GLU A 7 -4.86 -19.26 -5.11
C GLU A 7 -4.08 -18.24 -5.93
N GLY A 8 -2.76 -18.24 -5.72
CA GLY A 8 -1.84 -17.23 -6.23
C GLY A 8 -1.96 -17.08 -7.73
N ARG A 9 -2.69 -16.04 -8.17
CA ARG A 9 -2.53 -15.48 -9.51
C ARG A 9 -1.10 -14.98 -9.61
N LYS A 10 -0.20 -15.78 -10.20
CA LYS A 10 1.05 -15.30 -10.76
C LYS A 10 0.69 -14.50 -12.01
N PRO A 11 0.80 -13.16 -12.00
CA PRO A 11 0.35 -12.37 -13.15
C PRO A 11 1.31 -12.58 -14.32
N GLN A 12 0.78 -12.68 -15.54
CA GLN A 12 1.57 -12.71 -16.77
C GLN A 12 1.77 -11.27 -17.25
N GLY A 13 3.02 -10.79 -17.29
CA GLY A 13 3.39 -9.43 -17.70
C GLY A 13 3.85 -8.52 -16.54
N PRO A 14 4.42 -7.34 -16.84
CA PRO A 14 4.71 -6.35 -15.80
C PRO A 14 3.39 -5.94 -15.16
N ILE A 15 3.26 -6.19 -13.86
CA ILE A 15 2.04 -5.86 -13.13
C ILE A 15 2.06 -4.34 -12.91
N PRO A 16 1.06 -3.59 -13.41
CA PRO A 16 0.97 -2.17 -13.10
C PRO A 16 0.95 -1.96 -11.59
N VAL A 17 1.63 -0.92 -11.14
CA VAL A 17 1.60 -0.50 -9.74
C VAL A 17 0.22 0.09 -9.48
N GLU A 18 -0.57 -0.60 -8.68
CA GLU A 18 -1.96 -0.26 -8.37
C GLU A 18 -2.15 -0.12 -6.86
N GLU A 19 -3.19 0.61 -6.48
CA GLU A 19 -3.68 0.66 -5.10
C GLU A 19 -4.03 -0.76 -4.62
N GLY A 20 -3.66 -1.05 -3.39
CA GLY A 20 -3.80 -2.38 -2.81
C GLY A 20 -2.68 -3.35 -3.16
N ASN A 21 -1.76 -3.05 -4.10
CA ASN A 21 -0.59 -3.90 -4.33
C ASN A 21 0.31 -3.96 -3.10
N VAL A 22 0.81 -5.16 -2.78
CA VAL A 22 1.73 -5.39 -1.66
C VAL A 22 3.07 -5.87 -2.20
N TYR A 23 4.14 -5.13 -1.92
CA TYR A 23 5.51 -5.47 -2.35
C TYR A 23 6.35 -5.90 -1.16
N LYS A 24 7.25 -6.86 -1.36
CA LYS A 24 8.21 -7.25 -0.31
C LYS A 24 9.21 -6.13 -0.05
N SER A 25 9.52 -5.88 1.22
CA SER A 25 10.59 -4.96 1.60
C SER A 25 11.98 -5.57 1.34
N LYS A 26 12.96 -4.74 0.98
CA LYS A 26 14.33 -5.16 0.61
C LYS A 26 15.26 -5.43 1.81
N ASN A 27 14.77 -5.96 2.93
CA ASN A 27 15.48 -6.21 4.20
C ASN A 27 15.49 -5.04 5.21
N THR A 28 14.37 -4.76 5.83
CA THR A 28 14.35 -4.09 7.14
C THR A 28 13.65 -4.99 8.14
N HIS A 29 14.27 -5.25 9.29
CA HIS A 29 13.66 -6.06 10.35
C HIS A 29 12.32 -5.51 10.84
N LYS A 30 12.11 -4.19 10.69
CA LYS A 30 10.87 -3.51 11.08
C LYS A 30 9.79 -3.51 10.00
N THR A 31 10.13 -3.46 8.72
CA THR A 31 9.13 -3.37 7.65
C THR A 31 9.30 -4.56 6.72
N VAL A 32 8.37 -5.49 6.76
CA VAL A 32 8.41 -6.73 5.97
C VAL A 32 7.74 -6.57 4.62
N ALA A 33 6.70 -5.72 4.53
CA ALA A 33 5.96 -5.45 3.31
C ALA A 33 5.56 -3.98 3.17
N TRP A 34 5.38 -3.57 1.92
CA TRP A 34 4.92 -2.25 1.51
C TRP A 34 3.56 -2.37 0.84
N VAL A 35 2.55 -1.70 1.37
CA VAL A 35 1.20 -1.65 0.81
C VAL A 35 1.01 -0.33 0.08
N VAL A 36 0.63 -0.36 -1.19
CA VAL A 36 0.30 0.84 -1.96
C VAL A 36 -1.09 1.33 -1.53
N LEU A 37 -1.15 2.54 -0.98
CA LEU A 37 -2.41 3.18 -0.59
C LEU A 37 -2.95 4.12 -1.66
N SER A 38 -2.06 4.75 -2.45
CA SER A 38 -2.47 5.67 -3.52
C SER A 38 -1.41 5.72 -4.61
N VAL A 39 -1.86 5.96 -5.84
CA VAL A 39 -0.99 6.28 -6.99
C VAL A 39 -1.36 7.64 -7.56
N VAL A 40 -0.44 8.59 -7.51
CA VAL A 40 -0.63 9.96 -8.02
C VAL A 40 0.48 10.29 -9.01
N GLY A 41 0.11 10.49 -10.27
CA GLY A 41 1.05 10.75 -11.36
C GLY A 41 2.04 9.59 -11.54
N ARG A 42 3.32 9.83 -11.21
CA ARG A 42 4.40 8.82 -11.29
C ARG A 42 4.89 8.37 -9.91
N ALA A 43 4.16 8.69 -8.85
CA ALA A 43 4.48 8.30 -7.49
C ALA A 43 3.41 7.35 -6.92
N ALA A 44 3.87 6.36 -6.16
CA ALA A 44 3.04 5.54 -5.29
C ALA A 44 3.32 5.93 -3.84
N HIS A 45 2.26 6.07 -3.06
CA HIS A 45 2.30 6.31 -1.61
C HIS A 45 2.03 4.99 -0.89
N LEU A 46 2.90 4.63 0.05
CA LEU A 46 2.91 3.32 0.67
C LEU A 46 2.97 3.41 2.19
N VAL A 47 2.38 2.42 2.85
CA VAL A 47 2.63 2.10 4.26
C VAL A 47 3.45 0.84 4.38
N GLY A 48 4.41 0.86 5.29
CA GLY A 48 5.20 -0.28 5.69
C GLY A 48 4.52 -1.01 6.83
N ILE A 49 4.42 -2.33 6.73
CA ILE A 49 3.88 -3.20 7.79
C ILE A 49 4.95 -4.19 8.29
N ASP A 50 4.88 -4.55 9.57
CA ASP A 50 5.71 -5.62 10.17
C ASP A 50 5.05 -7.01 10.06
N ALA A 51 5.66 -8.03 10.69
CA ALA A 51 5.19 -9.40 10.63
C ALA A 51 3.87 -9.61 11.40
N GLU A 52 3.58 -8.73 12.35
CA GLU A 52 2.39 -8.68 13.19
C GLU A 52 1.25 -7.87 12.55
N GLY A 53 1.50 -7.25 11.39
CA GLY A 53 0.54 -6.43 10.65
C GLY A 53 0.40 -5.00 11.16
N GLN A 54 1.33 -4.54 12.00
CA GLN A 54 1.35 -3.17 12.50
C GLN A 54 2.02 -2.23 11.50
N ILE A 55 1.53 -1.00 11.41
CA ILE A 55 2.14 0.04 10.58
C ILE A 55 3.45 0.47 11.24
N THR A 56 4.53 0.46 10.47
CA THR A 56 5.88 0.80 10.94
C THR A 56 6.47 2.02 10.27
N SER A 57 6.01 2.39 9.08
CA SER A 57 6.51 3.55 8.34
C SER A 57 5.57 3.97 7.20
N THR A 58 5.81 5.15 6.65
CA THR A 58 5.19 5.67 5.43
C THR A 58 6.27 6.06 4.44
N GLN A 59 6.07 5.85 3.14
CA GLN A 59 7.03 6.24 2.12
C GLN A 59 6.36 6.54 0.77
N SER A 60 7.01 7.37 -0.04
CA SER A 60 6.63 7.61 -1.44
C SER A 60 7.73 7.11 -2.36
N TYR A 61 7.38 6.37 -3.39
CA TYR A 61 8.34 5.90 -4.41
C TYR A 61 7.86 6.24 -5.82
N ASN A 62 8.80 6.48 -6.72
CA ASN A 62 8.49 6.47 -8.15
C ASN A 62 8.00 5.08 -8.59
N LEU A 63 7.02 5.01 -9.49
CA LEU A 63 6.46 3.73 -9.97
C LEU A 63 7.54 2.78 -10.50
N HIS A 64 8.53 3.31 -11.21
CA HIS A 64 9.64 2.53 -11.74
C HIS A 64 10.45 1.78 -10.67
N ALA A 65 10.52 2.32 -9.44
CA ALA A 65 11.19 1.67 -8.33
C ALA A 65 10.40 0.47 -7.76
N LEU A 66 9.09 0.37 -8.08
CA LEU A 66 8.18 -0.68 -7.67
C LEU A 66 7.92 -1.71 -8.78
N GLU A 67 7.94 -1.30 -10.06
CA GLU A 67 7.79 -2.19 -11.23
C GLU A 67 8.78 -3.37 -11.19
N ASN A 68 9.98 -3.13 -10.68
CA ASN A 68 11.04 -4.14 -10.56
C ASN A 68 11.02 -4.92 -9.23
N ARG A 69 10.04 -4.66 -8.35
CA ARG A 69 9.90 -5.37 -7.08
C ARG A 69 8.97 -6.56 -7.23
N ALA A 70 9.27 -7.62 -6.48
CA ALA A 70 8.38 -8.77 -6.39
C ALA A 70 7.07 -8.36 -5.72
N LEU A 71 5.97 -8.42 -6.50
CA LEU A 71 4.62 -8.35 -5.95
C LEU A 71 4.42 -9.56 -5.04
N PHE A 72 4.12 -9.28 -3.78
CA PHE A 72 3.97 -10.25 -2.70
C PHE A 72 2.51 -10.62 -2.46
N GLY A 73 1.58 -9.72 -2.77
CA GLY A 73 0.14 -9.95 -2.64
C GLY A 73 -0.67 -8.71 -2.99
N ARG A 74 -1.96 -8.75 -2.65
CA ARG A 74 -2.85 -7.58 -2.71
C ARG A 74 -3.69 -7.49 -1.43
N VAL A 75 -4.05 -6.27 -1.05
CA VAL A 75 -5.01 -5.96 0.01
C VAL A 75 -6.24 -5.29 -0.59
N ASP A 76 -7.40 -5.53 0.01
CA ASP A 76 -8.62 -4.80 -0.28
C ASP A 76 -8.65 -3.54 0.59
N LEU A 77 -8.67 -2.36 -0.06
CA LEU A 77 -8.68 -1.07 0.61
C LEU A 77 -10.10 -0.54 0.86
N SER A 78 -11.15 -1.23 0.40
CA SER A 78 -12.54 -0.76 0.49
C SER A 78 -13.06 -0.59 1.93
N ALA A 79 -12.41 -1.22 2.91
CA ALA A 79 -12.78 -1.14 4.33
C ALA A 79 -12.13 0.04 5.08
N LEU A 80 -11.35 0.90 4.42
CA LEU A 80 -10.79 2.12 5.03
C LEU A 80 -11.87 3.21 5.11
N GLU A 81 -12.63 3.19 6.19
CA GLU A 81 -13.63 4.22 6.48
C GLU A 81 -12.98 5.41 7.20
N PHE A 82 -13.29 6.62 6.74
CA PHE A 82 -12.89 7.87 7.37
C PHE A 82 -14.04 8.42 8.22
N ASP A 83 -13.84 8.49 9.53
CA ASP A 83 -14.77 9.14 10.47
C ASP A 83 -14.24 10.54 10.84
N ILE A 84 -14.08 11.41 9.83
CA ILE A 84 -13.69 12.80 10.04
C ILE A 84 -14.67 13.70 9.29
N VAL A 85 -15.28 14.61 10.02
CA VAL A 85 -16.04 15.73 9.45
C VAL A 85 -15.05 16.89 9.25
N PRO A 86 -14.88 17.41 8.02
CA PRO A 86 -14.09 18.61 7.80
C PRO A 86 -14.63 19.75 8.66
N ALA A 87 -13.77 20.43 9.42
CA ALA A 87 -14.18 21.66 10.09
C ALA A 87 -14.52 22.71 9.02
N GLU A 88 -15.69 23.35 9.11
CA GLU A 88 -16.02 24.49 8.27
C GLU A 88 -14.98 25.59 8.51
N GLU A 89 -14.31 26.05 7.45
CA GLU A 89 -13.39 27.18 7.55
C GLU A 89 -14.18 28.41 8.02
N PRO A 90 -13.68 29.18 9.01
CA PRO A 90 -14.35 30.40 9.44
C PRO A 90 -14.44 31.35 8.25
N THR A 91 -15.68 31.64 7.83
CA THR A 91 -15.97 32.61 6.80
C THR A 91 -15.55 33.98 7.33
N HIS A 92 -14.43 34.50 6.85
CA HIS A 92 -14.04 35.88 7.11
C HIS A 92 -14.94 36.79 6.26
N GLU A 93 -15.98 37.36 6.88
CA GLU A 93 -16.73 38.51 6.36
C GLU A 93 -15.91 39.80 6.41
#